data_AF-A0A7Z9GY53-F1
#
_entry.id   AF-A0A7Z9GY53-F1
#
_cell.length_a   1.000
_cell.length_b   1.000
_cell.length_c   1.000
_cell.angle_alpha   90.00
_cell.angle_beta   90.00
_cell.angle_gamma   90.00
#
_symmetry.space_group_name_H-M   'P 1'
#
loop_
_entity.id
_entity.type
_entity.pdbx_description
1 polymer ?
#
loop_
_entity_poly.entity_id
_entity_poly.type
_entity_poly.pdbx_seq_one_letter_code
_entity_poly.pdbx_strand_id
1 'polypeptide(L)'
;FHDPRLPRNRVDLVLLVDVYHEFSHPEQMLTAIRDSLTPTGLVALLEYRSEDPKVPIKPLHKMSKKQIMKEFPPNGLKLVKEFDKLPWQHMMFFARDENYKPAP
;
A
#
# COMPACT_ATOMS: atom_id res chain seq x y z
N PHE A 1 8.73 4.03 13.88
CA PHE A 1 7.73 3.01 14.26
C PHE A 1 7.68 1.96 13.18
N HIS A 2 7.49 0.67 13.52
CA HIS A 2 7.56 -0.46 12.58
C HIS A 2 6.36 -1.43 12.71
N ASP A 3 5.34 -1.05 13.48
CA ASP A 3 4.15 -1.85 13.73
C ASP A 3 2.93 -0.90 13.83
N PRO A 4 1.88 -1.10 13.01
CA PRO A 4 0.65 -0.30 13.06
C PRO A 4 -0.24 -0.65 14.27
N ARG A 5 0.09 -1.71 15.04
CA ARG A 5 -0.64 -2.22 16.20
C ARG A 5 -2.09 -2.59 15.89
N LEU A 6 -2.32 -3.11 14.69
CA LEU A 6 -3.64 -3.57 14.23
C LEU A 6 -3.90 -5.02 14.67
N PRO A 7 -5.14 -5.37 15.03
CA PRO A 7 -5.49 -6.73 15.40
C PRO A 7 -5.37 -7.68 14.21
N ARG A 8 -4.77 -8.86 14.42
CA ARG A 8 -4.63 -9.89 13.39
C ARG A 8 -5.99 -10.37 12.87
N ASN A 9 -6.14 -10.48 11.55
CA ASN A 9 -7.32 -11.05 10.88
C ASN A 9 -8.67 -10.43 11.27
N ARG A 10 -8.71 -9.10 11.45
CA ARG A 10 -9.88 -8.37 12.00
C ARG A 10 -10.20 -7.07 11.27
N VAL A 11 -9.38 -6.67 10.29
CA VAL A 11 -9.52 -5.39 9.59
C VAL A 11 -9.99 -5.63 8.15
N ASP A 12 -11.15 -5.07 7.79
CA ASP A 12 -11.67 -5.20 6.42
C ASP A 12 -11.11 -4.14 5.46
N LEU A 13 -10.69 -2.99 5.99
CA LEU A 13 -10.08 -1.93 5.19
C LEU A 13 -9.00 -1.20 5.99
N VAL A 14 -7.80 -1.14 5.40
CA VAL A 14 -6.73 -0.22 5.80
C VAL A 14 -6.64 0.87 4.74
N LEU A 15 -6.84 2.12 5.14
CA LEU A 15 -6.74 3.27 4.25
C LEU A 15 -5.41 4.00 4.52
N LEU A 16 -4.56 4.09 3.49
CA LEU A 16 -3.30 4.83 3.52
C LEU A 16 -3.42 6.00 2.54
N VAL A 17 -3.47 7.23 3.05
CA VAL A 17 -3.60 8.45 2.24
C VAL A 17 -2.38 9.31 2.44
N ASP A 18 -1.53 9.38 1.42
CA ASP A 18 -0.33 10.24 1.39
C ASP A 18 0.57 10.05 2.61
N VAL A 19 0.80 8.78 2.98
CA VAL A 19 1.54 8.41 4.21
C VAL A 19 2.47 7.22 4.02
N TYR A 20 2.30 6.40 2.98
CA TYR A 20 3.13 5.20 2.84
C TYR A 20 4.59 5.59 2.56
N HIS A 21 4.82 6.66 1.79
CA HIS A 21 6.15 7.20 1.53
C HIS A 21 6.87 7.73 2.79
N GLU A 22 6.16 7.92 3.91
CA GLU A 22 6.75 8.31 5.20
C GLU A 22 7.20 7.10 6.04
N PHE A 23 6.93 5.88 5.61
CA PHE A 23 7.28 4.68 6.37
C PHE A 23 8.80 4.46 6.37
N SER A 24 9.41 4.65 7.53
CA SER A 24 10.82 4.28 7.77
C SER A 24 11.12 2.78 7.68
N HIS A 25 10.10 1.92 7.84
CA HIS A 25 10.20 0.46 7.92
C HIS A 25 9.05 -0.18 7.10
N PRO A 26 9.05 -0.01 5.77
CA PRO A 26 7.89 -0.35 4.93
C PRO A 26 7.56 -1.85 4.94
N GLU A 27 8.57 -2.72 4.90
CA GLU A 27 8.36 -4.19 4.88
C GLU A 27 7.67 -4.70 6.15
N GLN A 28 8.12 -4.24 7.33
CA GLN A 28 7.52 -4.61 8.61
C GLN A 28 6.09 -4.08 8.72
N MET A 29 5.87 -2.82 8.30
CA MET A 29 4.54 -2.21 8.28
C MET A 29 3.60 -2.98 7.35
N LEU A 30 4.03 -3.29 6.12
CA LEU A 30 3.21 -4.04 5.15
C LEU A 30 2.90 -5.45 5.65
N THR A 31 3.86 -6.14 6.26
CA THR A 31 3.66 -7.47 6.84
C THR A 31 2.59 -7.42 7.93
N ALA A 32 2.69 -6.47 8.86
CA ALA A 32 1.71 -6.31 9.94
C ALA A 32 0.34 -5.86 9.42
N ILE A 33 0.30 -4.97 8.42
CA ILE A 33 -0.94 -4.59 7.73
C ILE A 33 -1.60 -5.81 7.10
N ARG A 34 -0.86 -6.58 6.30
CA ARG A 34 -1.36 -7.81 5.67
C ARG A 34 -1.91 -8.79 6.70
N ASP A 35 -1.19 -9.03 7.79
CA ASP A 35 -1.60 -9.93 8.87
C ASP A 35 -2.85 -9.43 9.62
N SER A 36 -3.12 -8.12 9.60
CA SER A 36 -4.33 -7.53 10.18
C SER A 36 -5.58 -7.74 9.34
N LEU A 37 -5.42 -7.92 8.03
CA LEU A 37 -6.55 -8.02 7.10
C LEU A 37 -7.33 -9.33 7.29
N THR A 38 -8.66 -9.23 7.23
CA THR A 38 -9.55 -10.38 7.05
C THR A 38 -9.28 -11.05 5.69
N PRO A 39 -9.78 -12.28 5.42
CA PRO A 39 -9.60 -12.93 4.12
C PRO A 39 -10.18 -12.13 2.93
N THR A 40 -11.13 -11.24 3.21
CA THR A 40 -11.74 -10.35 2.21
C THR A 40 -11.30 -8.89 2.36
N GLY A 41 -10.36 -8.62 3.28
CA GLY A 41 -9.91 -7.27 3.61
C GLY A 41 -9.00 -6.67 2.56
N LEU A 42 -8.97 -5.34 2.51
CA LEU A 42 -8.22 -4.57 1.51
C LEU A 42 -7.32 -3.50 2.15
N VAL A 43 -6.19 -3.22 1.51
CA VAL A 43 -5.48 -1.94 1.64
C VAL A 43 -5.93 -1.04 0.49
N ALA A 44 -6.47 0.13 0.79
CA ALA A 44 -6.64 1.20 -0.18
C ALA A 44 -5.47 2.18 -0.02
N LEU A 45 -4.57 2.18 -1.00
CA LEU A 45 -3.43 3.08 -1.07
C LEU A 45 -3.77 4.26 -1.98
N LEU A 46 -3.59 5.47 -1.45
CA LEU A 46 -3.75 6.72 -2.17
C LEU A 46 -2.47 7.54 -2.07
N GLU A 47 -1.75 7.66 -3.18
CA GLU A 47 -0.45 8.35 -3.25
C GLU A 47 -0.42 9.31 -4.44
N TYR A 48 0.28 10.45 -4.32
CA TYR A 48 0.46 11.38 -5.43
C TYR A 48 1.31 10.78 -6.55
N ARG A 49 0.90 11.02 -7.79
CA ARG A 49 1.57 10.54 -9.01
C ARG A 49 2.96 11.15 -9.14
N SER A 50 4.00 10.34 -9.01
CA SER A 50 5.36 10.82 -9.31
C SER A 50 5.60 10.97 -10.82
N GLU A 51 4.76 10.35 -11.65
CA GLU A 51 4.81 10.43 -13.11
C GLU A 51 4.39 11.81 -13.64
N ASP A 52 3.63 12.58 -12.86
CA ASP A 52 3.18 13.93 -13.24
C ASP A 52 3.98 15.02 -12.50
N PRO A 53 4.88 15.75 -13.20
CA PRO A 53 5.65 16.83 -12.61
C PRO A 53 4.79 18.03 -12.20
N LYS A 54 3.55 18.16 -12.71
CA LYS A 54 2.64 19.28 -12.39
C LYS A 54 1.93 19.12 -11.06
N VAL A 55 1.97 17.95 -10.42
CA VAL A 55 1.37 17.76 -9.09
C VAL A 55 2.11 18.65 -8.09
N PRO A 56 1.42 19.59 -7.40
CA PRO A 56 2.06 20.67 -6.65
C PRO A 56 2.48 20.26 -5.23
N ILE A 57 3.30 19.21 -5.13
CA ILE A 57 3.92 18.74 -3.87
C ILE A 57 5.37 18.36 -4.13
N LYS A 58 6.18 18.33 -3.07
CA LYS A 58 7.59 17.93 -3.11
C LYS A 58 7.74 16.52 -3.71
N PRO A 59 8.71 16.28 -4.60
CA PRO A 59 8.89 14.97 -5.26
C PRO A 59 9.03 13.77 -4.32
N LEU A 60 9.56 13.97 -3.11
CA LEU A 60 9.74 12.90 -2.12
C LEU A 60 8.42 12.41 -1.50
N HIS A 61 7.34 13.17 -1.63
CA HIS A 61 5.98 12.79 -1.20
C HIS A 61 5.13 12.30 -2.37
N LYS A 62 5.77 11.71 -3.38
CA LYS A 62 5.10 11.14 -4.55
C LYS A 62 5.61 9.73 -4.77
N MET A 63 4.76 8.87 -5.31
CA MET A 63 5.14 7.53 -5.71
C MET A 63 4.62 7.19 -7.10
N SER A 64 5.43 6.47 -7.87
CA SER A 64 4.98 5.86 -9.11
C SER A 64 4.28 4.53 -8.83
N LYS A 65 3.37 4.12 -9.71
CA LYS A 65 2.83 2.74 -9.66
C LYS A 65 3.94 1.70 -9.71
N LYS A 66 5.02 1.99 -10.46
CA LYS A 66 6.18 1.11 -10.57
C LYS A 66 6.88 0.90 -9.22
N GLN A 67 7.03 1.95 -8.41
CA GLN A 67 7.58 1.83 -7.05
C GLN A 67 6.64 1.03 -6.16
N ILE A 68 5.35 1.39 -6.14
CA ILE A 68 4.34 0.70 -5.33
C ILE A 68 4.31 -0.81 -5.65
N MET A 69 4.30 -1.17 -6.94
CA MET A 69 4.30 -2.57 -7.39
C MET A 69 5.61 -3.31 -7.17
N LYS A 70 6.71 -2.60 -6.92
CA LYS A 70 7.97 -3.21 -6.50
C LYS A 70 7.96 -3.57 -5.01
N GLU A 71 7.10 -2.95 -4.21
CA GLU A 71 7.11 -3.08 -2.74
C GLU A 71 5.95 -3.92 -2.20
N PHE A 72 4.72 -3.74 -2.72
CA PHE A 72 3.54 -4.41 -2.16
C PHE A 72 3.48 -5.92 -2.45
N PRO A 73 3.60 -6.40 -3.71
CA PRO A 73 3.56 -7.84 -4.02
C PRO A 73 4.61 -8.69 -3.31
N PRO A 74 5.89 -8.26 -3.19
CA PRO A 74 6.88 -9.01 -2.41
C PRO A 74 6.53 -9.15 -0.91
N ASN A 75 5.66 -8.28 -0.40
CA ASN A 75 5.14 -8.35 0.97
C ASN A 75 3.81 -9.13 1.08
N GLY A 76 3.46 -9.92 0.05
CA GLY A 76 2.28 -10.79 0.07
C GLY A 76 0.96 -10.03 -0.08
N LEU A 77 0.99 -8.89 -0.76
CA LEU A 77 -0.19 -8.10 -1.10
C LEU A 77 -0.39 -8.08 -2.62
N LYS A 78 -1.55 -8.55 -3.08
CA LYS A 78 -1.90 -8.61 -4.50
C LYS A 78 -2.76 -7.43 -4.89
N LEU A 79 -2.39 -6.74 -5.97
CA LEU A 79 -3.24 -5.71 -6.57
C LEU A 79 -4.52 -6.35 -7.14
N VAL A 80 -5.69 -5.86 -6.71
CA VAL A 80 -7.00 -6.39 -7.13
C VAL A 80 -7.88 -5.37 -7.83
N LYS A 81 -7.60 -4.07 -7.66
CA LYS A 81 -8.35 -2.99 -8.31
C LYS A 81 -7.52 -1.71 -8.34
N GLU A 82 -7.78 -0.87 -9.33
CA GLU A 82 -7.24 0.48 -9.45
C GLU A 82 -8.36 1.48 -9.81
N PHE A 83 -8.15 2.75 -9.45
CA PHE A 83 -9.02 3.86 -9.85
C PHE A 83 -8.19 5.09 -10.21
N ASP A 84 -8.12 5.39 -11.52
CA ASP A 84 -7.23 6.42 -12.07
C ASP A 84 -7.93 7.74 -12.42
N LYS A 85 -9.21 7.92 -12.05
CA LYS A 85 -9.98 9.13 -12.36
C LYS A 85 -9.77 10.28 -11.36
N LEU A 86 -8.93 10.08 -10.34
CA LEU A 86 -8.52 11.16 -9.44
C LEU A 86 -7.55 12.10 -10.17
N PRO A 87 -7.58 13.42 -9.87
CA PRO A 87 -6.80 14.40 -10.60
C PRO A 87 -5.29 14.18 -10.49
N TRP A 88 -4.80 13.78 -9.32
CA TRP A 88 -3.35 13.74 -9.04
C TRP A 88 -2.87 12.45 -8.39
N GLN A 89 -3.77 11.57 -7.96
CA GLN A 89 -3.43 10.41 -7.16
C GLN A 89 -3.55 9.12 -7.95
N HIS A 90 -2.73 8.15 -7.58
CA HIS A 90 -3.02 6.74 -7.80
C HIS A 90 -3.93 6.28 -6.68
N MET A 91 -5.00 5.55 -7.00
CA MET A 91 -5.79 4.81 -6.02
C MET A 91 -5.69 3.33 -6.36
N MET A 92 -5.00 2.57 -5.51
CA MET A 92 -4.71 1.16 -5.72
C MET A 92 -5.23 0.35 -4.55
N PHE A 93 -5.89 -0.78 -4.84
CA PHE A 93 -6.46 -1.65 -3.83
C PHE A 93 -5.72 -2.99 -3.83
N PHE A 94 -5.20 -3.38 -2.67
CA PHE A 94 -4.48 -4.63 -2.49
C PHE A 94 -5.22 -5.55 -1.53
N ALA A 95 -5.38 -6.80 -1.91
CA ALA A 95 -5.81 -7.87 -1.02
C ALA A 95 -4.60 -8.66 -0.52
N ARG A 96 -4.80 -9.49 0.51
CA ARG A 96 -3.82 -10.52 0.85
C ARG A 96 -3.60 -11.46 -0.34
N ASP A 97 -2.35 -11.82 -0.61
CA ASP A 97 -2.05 -12.92 -1.52
C ASP A 97 -2.06 -14.24 -0.74
N GLU A 98 -3.15 -15.00 -0.87
CA GLU A 98 -3.31 -16.29 -0.19
C GLU A 98 -2.30 -17.36 -0.67
N ASN A 99 -1.58 -17.11 -1.77
CA ASN A 99 -0.51 -17.99 -2.25
C ASN A 99 0.89 -17.55 -1.79
N TYR A 100 1.00 -16.47 -1.02
CA TYR A 100 2.30 -15.95 -0.58
C TYR A 100 3.05 -16.96 0.29
N LYS A 101 4.33 -17.17 -0.03
CA LYS A 101 5.28 -17.93 0.78
C LYS A 101 6.44 -17.00 1.14
N PRO A 102 6.73 -16.77 2.43
CA PRO A 102 7.91 -15.98 2.81
C PRO A 102 9.17 -16.66 2.27
N ALA A 103 10.18 -15.86 1.93
CA ALA A 103 11.52 -16.38 1.66
C ALA A 103 12.01 -17.14 2.92
N PRO A 104 12.77 -18.25 2.73
CA PRO A 104 13.32 -19.03 3.84
C PRO A 104 14.27 -18.22 4.72
#